data_AF-A0A453KAT9-F1
#
_entry.id   AF-A0A453KAT9-F1
#
_cell.length_a   1.000
_cell.length_b   1.000
_cell.length_c   1.000
_cell.angle_alpha   90.00
_cell.angle_beta   90.00
_cell.angle_gamma   90.00
#
_symmetry.space_group_name_H-M   'P 1'
#
loop_
_entity.id
_entity.type
_entity.pdbx_description
1 polymer ?
#
loop_
_entity_poly.entity_id
_entity_poly.type
_entity_poly.pdbx_seq_one_letter_code
_entity_poly.pdbx_strand_id
1 'polypeptide(L)'
;MAGRARAATSPPASPPPGKQFAEVVVVRHGETSWNATRTIQGQMDPELNDTGRRQALVVARRLSREAKPAAVYSSDLKRAAETAQTIATACGVSSLVLDPALRERHMGDLHGLAFDDAVRRNPEIFSSYSRTQEIPVT
;
A
#
# COMPACT_ATOMS: atom_id res chain seq x y z
N MET A 1 7.42 42.54 -48.62
CA MET A 1 7.55 41.18 -48.05
C MET A 1 8.00 41.30 -46.59
N ALA A 2 7.07 41.45 -45.65
CA ALA A 2 7.38 41.56 -44.21
C ALA A 2 7.01 40.25 -43.52
N GLY A 3 8.01 39.52 -43.01
CA GLY A 3 7.84 38.28 -42.25
C GLY A 3 7.32 38.57 -40.84
N ARG A 4 6.20 37.96 -40.47
CA ARG A 4 5.67 37.99 -39.10
C ARG A 4 6.52 37.10 -38.19
N ALA A 5 7.11 37.69 -37.16
CA ALA A 5 7.73 36.95 -36.06
C ALA A 5 6.66 36.20 -35.24
N ARG A 6 6.91 34.92 -34.94
CA ARG A 6 6.09 34.15 -33.99
C ARG A 6 6.40 34.61 -32.57
N ALA A 7 5.37 34.99 -31.82
CA ALA A 7 5.48 35.29 -30.40
C ALA A 7 5.86 34.00 -29.62
N ALA A 8 6.93 34.07 -28.84
CA ALA A 8 7.26 33.05 -27.87
C ALA A 8 6.22 33.07 -26.74
N THR A 9 5.52 31.95 -26.54
CA THR A 9 4.62 31.77 -25.40
C THR A 9 5.44 31.58 -24.14
N SER A 10 5.33 32.50 -23.20
CA SER A 10 5.95 32.40 -21.87
C SER A 10 5.54 31.10 -21.16
N PRO A 11 6.41 30.51 -20.32
CA PRO A 11 6.05 29.37 -19.49
C PRO A 11 4.90 29.75 -18.53
N PRO A 12 4.02 28.80 -18.18
CA PRO A 12 2.93 29.08 -17.25
C PRO A 12 3.47 29.54 -15.90
N ALA A 13 2.85 30.59 -15.35
CA ALA A 13 3.22 31.18 -14.07
C ALA A 13 3.14 30.14 -12.93
N SER A 14 4.10 30.20 -12.01
CA SER A 14 4.12 29.36 -10.81
C SER A 14 2.89 29.66 -9.93
N PRO A 15 2.29 28.64 -9.29
CA PRO A 15 1.12 28.85 -8.43
C PRO A 15 1.49 29.73 -7.22
N PRO A 16 0.55 30.55 -6.71
CA PRO A 16 0.80 31.43 -5.58
C PRO A 16 1.07 30.63 -4.28
N PRO A 17 1.83 31.18 -3.33
CA PRO A 17 2.16 30.50 -2.07
C PRO A 17 0.94 30.50 -1.13
N GLY A 18 0.03 29.55 -1.34
CA GLY A 18 -0.96 29.09 -0.36
C GLY A 18 -0.48 27.79 0.28
N LYS A 19 -0.99 27.46 1.48
CA LYS A 19 -0.61 26.23 2.22
C LYS A 19 -0.49 25.03 1.28
N GLN A 20 0.70 24.45 1.24
CA GLN A 20 0.92 23.19 0.54
C GLN A 20 0.32 22.07 1.39
N PHE A 21 -0.67 21.38 0.84
CA PHE A 21 -1.24 20.18 1.46
C PHE A 21 -0.85 18.98 0.61
N ALA A 22 -0.53 17.87 1.26
CA ALA A 22 -0.37 16.59 0.61
C ALA A 22 -1.63 15.75 0.85
N GLU A 23 -2.25 15.29 -0.22
CA GLU A 23 -3.29 14.26 -0.12
C GLU A 23 -2.62 12.90 0.04
N VAL A 24 -3.06 12.13 1.03
CA VAL A 24 -2.57 10.78 1.30
C VAL A 24 -3.71 9.80 1.10
N VAL A 25 -3.55 8.90 0.13
CA VAL A 25 -4.49 7.80 -0.13
C VAL A 25 -3.88 6.52 0.44
N VAL A 26 -4.56 5.91 1.42
CA VAL A 26 -4.11 4.66 2.05
C VAL A 26 -4.83 3.48 1.41
N VAL A 27 -4.07 2.53 0.88
CA VAL A 27 -4.58 1.30 0.25
C VAL A 27 -4.05 0.09 1.01
N ARG A 28 -4.95 -0.78 1.46
CA ARG A 28 -4.56 -2.10 1.97
C ARG A 28 -4.24 -3.02 0.80
N HIS A 29 -3.25 -3.90 0.95
CA HIS A 29 -2.94 -4.93 -0.02
C HIS A 29 -4.17 -5.80 -0.37
N GLY A 30 -4.17 -6.38 -1.57
CA GLY A 30 -5.19 -7.35 -1.97
C GLY A 30 -5.18 -8.64 -1.13
N GLU A 31 -6.22 -9.44 -1.25
CA GLU A 31 -6.35 -10.72 -0.55
C GLU A 31 -5.21 -11.71 -0.86
N THR A 32 -4.72 -12.39 0.18
CA THR A 32 -3.84 -13.56 0.07
C THR A 32 -4.59 -14.83 0.47
N SER A 33 -4.03 -16.01 0.17
CA SER A 33 -4.61 -17.29 0.65
C SER A 33 -4.76 -17.32 2.18
N TRP A 34 -3.84 -16.68 2.90
CA TRP A 34 -3.87 -16.60 4.37
C TRP A 34 -4.95 -15.65 4.88
N ASN A 35 -5.36 -14.64 4.10
CA ASN A 35 -6.56 -13.88 4.45
C ASN A 35 -7.82 -14.75 4.33
N ALA A 36 -7.95 -15.52 3.24
CA ALA A 36 -9.09 -16.38 3.00
C ALA A 36 -9.26 -17.46 4.08
N THR A 37 -8.16 -18.01 4.59
CA THR A 37 -8.16 -19.01 5.68
C THR A 37 -8.10 -18.41 7.08
N ARG A 38 -8.14 -17.08 7.22
CA ARG A 38 -7.99 -16.36 8.51
C ARG A 38 -6.71 -16.75 9.26
N THR A 39 -5.62 -16.96 8.53
CA THR A 39 -4.28 -17.23 9.08
C THR A 39 -3.55 -15.92 9.37
N ILE A 40 -2.95 -15.81 10.55
CA ILE A 40 -2.18 -14.63 10.97
C ILE A 40 -0.88 -14.56 10.16
N GLN A 41 -0.72 -13.47 9.41
CA GLN A 41 0.44 -13.28 8.51
C GLN A 41 1.59 -12.55 9.20
N GLY A 42 1.30 -11.42 9.86
CA GLY A 42 2.34 -10.49 10.33
C GLY A 42 3.33 -10.16 9.22
N GLN A 43 4.62 -10.39 9.47
CA GLN A 43 5.68 -10.16 8.46
C GLN A 43 6.04 -11.40 7.64
N MET A 44 5.27 -12.49 7.76
CA MET A 44 5.34 -13.57 6.77
C MET A 44 4.93 -13.03 5.40
N ASP A 45 5.41 -13.68 4.34
CA ASP A 45 5.40 -13.11 2.99
C ASP A 45 4.57 -13.92 1.96
N PRO A 46 3.27 -14.19 2.24
CA PRO A 46 2.42 -14.83 1.24
C PRO A 46 2.10 -13.85 0.09
N GLU A 47 1.96 -14.42 -1.10
CA GLU A 47 1.61 -13.70 -2.32
C GLU A 47 0.11 -13.39 -2.37
N LEU A 48 -0.28 -12.44 -3.24
CA LEU A 48 -1.69 -12.24 -3.56
C LEU A 48 -2.27 -13.53 -4.16
N ASN A 49 -3.53 -13.81 -3.84
CA ASN A 49 -4.29 -14.79 -4.60
C ASN A 49 -4.95 -14.11 -5.83
N ASP A 50 -5.65 -14.87 -6.65
CA ASP A 50 -6.30 -14.30 -7.86
C ASP A 50 -7.36 -13.24 -7.52
N THR A 51 -8.05 -13.39 -6.38
CA THR A 51 -8.99 -12.38 -5.88
C THR A 51 -8.25 -11.10 -5.50
N GLY A 52 -7.13 -11.19 -4.81
CA GLY A 52 -6.27 -10.07 -4.46
C GLY A 52 -5.70 -9.33 -5.66
N ARG A 53 -5.26 -10.05 -6.70
CA ARG A 53 -4.84 -9.45 -7.97
C ARG A 53 -5.97 -8.68 -8.65
N ARG A 54 -7.19 -9.24 -8.66
CA ARG A 54 -8.38 -8.53 -9.19
C ARG A 54 -8.72 -7.28 -8.37
N GLN A 55 -8.62 -7.35 -7.04
CA GLN A 55 -8.83 -6.20 -6.16
C GLN A 55 -7.81 -5.08 -6.43
N ALA A 56 -6.52 -5.42 -6.56
CA ALA A 56 -5.47 -4.47 -6.90
C ALA A 56 -5.75 -3.76 -8.23
N LEU A 57 -6.19 -4.50 -9.26
CA LEU A 57 -6.57 -3.93 -10.55
C LEU A 57 -7.76 -2.96 -10.45
N VAL A 58 -8.77 -3.28 -9.63
CA VAL A 58 -9.95 -2.40 -9.45
C VAL A 58 -9.53 -1.07 -8.80
N VAL A 59 -8.73 -1.12 -7.74
CA VAL A 59 -8.22 0.08 -7.07
C VAL A 59 -7.34 0.89 -8.02
N ALA A 60 -6.41 0.24 -8.72
CA ALA A 60 -5.51 0.88 -9.67
C ALA A 60 -6.28 1.63 -10.78
N ARG A 61 -7.34 1.03 -11.33
CA ARG A 61 -8.20 1.67 -12.34
C ARG A 61 -8.97 2.87 -11.80
N ARG A 62 -9.35 2.85 -10.53
CA ARG A 62 -10.02 3.98 -9.88
C ARG A 62 -9.05 5.13 -9.68
N LEU A 63 -7.87 4.85 -9.11
CA LEU A 63 -6.86 5.85 -8.80
C LEU A 63 -6.27 6.52 -10.05
N SER A 64 -6.16 5.79 -11.17
CA SER A 64 -5.69 6.38 -12.44
C SER A 64 -6.66 7.43 -13.02
N ARG A 65 -7.93 7.41 -12.60
CA ARG A 65 -8.96 8.36 -13.03
C ARG A 65 -9.15 9.50 -12.04
N GLU A 66 -9.17 9.18 -10.75
CA GLU A 66 -9.58 10.11 -9.69
C GLU A 66 -8.39 10.86 -9.06
N ALA A 67 -7.34 10.15 -8.65
CA ALA A 67 -6.31 10.71 -7.77
C ALA A 67 -4.99 11.07 -8.48
N LYS A 68 -4.57 10.28 -9.48
CA LYS A 68 -3.31 10.46 -10.23
C LYS A 68 -2.11 10.74 -9.30
N PRO A 69 -1.75 9.78 -8.42
CA PRO A 69 -0.72 9.97 -7.41
C PRO A 69 0.62 10.38 -8.02
N ALA A 70 1.35 11.28 -7.35
CA ALA A 70 2.70 11.69 -7.78
C ALA A 70 3.79 10.67 -7.38
N ALA A 71 3.54 9.86 -6.35
CA ALA A 71 4.41 8.83 -5.85
C ALA A 71 3.59 7.70 -5.22
N VAL A 72 4.15 6.48 -5.20
CA VAL A 72 3.57 5.32 -4.52
C VAL A 72 4.58 4.79 -3.51
N TYR A 73 4.14 4.58 -2.28
CA TYR A 73 4.93 3.97 -1.21
C TYR A 73 4.26 2.68 -0.78
N SER A 74 5.06 1.66 -0.48
CA SER A 74 4.56 0.36 -0.02
C SER A 74 5.56 -0.30 0.91
N SER A 75 5.11 -1.27 1.70
CA SER A 75 6.06 -2.21 2.29
C SER A 75 6.65 -3.11 1.20
N ASP A 76 7.78 -3.70 1.51
CA ASP A 76 8.47 -4.67 0.66
C ASP A 76 7.88 -6.10 0.76
N LEU A 77 6.84 -6.33 1.57
CA LEU A 77 6.12 -7.60 1.60
C LEU A 77 5.39 -7.81 0.26
N LYS A 78 5.55 -8.97 -0.37
CA LYS A 78 5.08 -9.31 -1.72
C LYS A 78 3.64 -8.86 -1.98
N ARG A 79 2.72 -9.19 -1.06
CA ARG A 79 1.30 -8.80 -1.18
C ARG A 79 1.08 -7.30 -1.33
N ALA A 80 1.83 -6.49 -0.59
CA ALA A 80 1.75 -5.03 -0.64
C ALA A 80 2.53 -4.49 -1.84
N ALA A 81 3.73 -5.02 -2.10
CA ALA A 81 4.54 -4.64 -3.25
C ALA A 81 3.83 -4.91 -4.59
N GLU A 82 3.20 -6.07 -4.77
CA GLU A 82 2.43 -6.43 -5.97
C GLU A 82 1.20 -5.52 -6.16
N THR A 83 0.49 -5.20 -5.07
CA THR A 83 -0.63 -4.25 -5.10
C THR A 83 -0.16 -2.86 -5.52
N ALA A 84 0.94 -2.38 -4.93
CA ALA A 84 1.49 -1.06 -5.20
C ALA A 84 2.07 -0.95 -6.62
N GLN A 85 2.74 -2.00 -7.11
CA GLN A 85 3.25 -2.08 -8.47
C GLN A 85 2.11 -2.01 -9.49
N THR A 86 1.00 -2.71 -9.23
CA THR A 86 -0.20 -2.65 -10.07
C THR A 86 -0.76 -1.22 -10.17
N ILE A 87 -0.80 -0.50 -9.03
CA ILE A 87 -1.25 0.90 -8.97
C ILE A 87 -0.26 1.81 -9.72
N ALA A 88 1.04 1.71 -9.43
CA ALA A 88 2.07 2.54 -10.06
C ALA A 88 2.05 2.40 -11.58
N THR A 89 1.96 1.18 -12.10
CA THR A 89 1.86 0.91 -13.54
C THR A 89 0.58 1.51 -14.14
N ALA A 90 -0.58 1.32 -13.53
CA ALA A 90 -1.85 1.84 -14.07
C ALA A 90 -1.95 3.36 -14.02
N CYS A 91 -1.32 3.99 -13.04
CA CYS A 91 -1.28 5.45 -12.88
C CYS A 91 -0.12 6.12 -13.64
N GLY A 92 0.80 5.35 -14.23
CA GLY A 92 1.98 5.88 -14.94
C GLY A 92 3.00 6.52 -14.00
N VAL A 93 3.08 6.06 -12.75
CA VAL A 93 4.00 6.61 -11.73
C VAL A 93 5.33 5.87 -11.81
N SER A 94 6.42 6.61 -12.04
CA SER A 94 7.79 6.07 -12.07
C SER A 94 8.40 5.91 -10.67
N SER A 95 7.89 6.65 -9.69
CA SER A 95 8.38 6.64 -8.30
C SER A 95 7.56 5.67 -7.43
N LEU A 96 7.91 4.39 -7.47
CA LEU A 96 7.48 3.38 -6.50
C LEU A 96 8.61 3.16 -5.50
N VAL A 97 8.36 3.45 -4.23
CA VAL A 97 9.31 3.26 -3.12
C VAL A 97 8.83 2.11 -2.24
N LEU A 98 9.68 1.12 -2.04
CA LEU A 98 9.47 0.04 -1.08
C LEU A 98 10.21 0.39 0.22
N ASP A 99 9.47 0.46 1.33
CA ASP A 99 9.97 0.87 2.63
C ASP A 99 9.60 -0.17 3.72
N PRO A 100 10.58 -0.87 4.31
CA PRO A 100 10.35 -1.82 5.41
C PRO A 100 9.64 -1.20 6.63
N ALA A 101 9.71 0.13 6.84
CA ALA A 101 8.99 0.81 7.93
C ALA A 101 7.46 0.76 7.76
N LEU A 102 6.96 0.43 6.56
CA LEU A 102 5.54 0.25 6.26
C LEU A 102 5.06 -1.19 6.44
N ARG A 103 5.91 -2.12 6.88
CA ARG A 103 5.55 -3.51 7.10
C ARG A 103 4.43 -3.64 8.14
N GLU A 104 3.63 -4.68 7.98
CA GLU A 104 2.68 -5.11 8.99
C GLU A 104 3.40 -5.39 10.32
N ARG A 105 2.66 -5.26 11.43
CA ARG A 105 3.14 -5.62 12.76
C ARG A 105 3.75 -7.03 12.75
N HIS A 106 4.91 -7.18 13.39
CA HIS A 106 5.48 -8.50 13.64
C HIS A 106 4.61 -9.25 14.65
N MET A 107 4.04 -10.39 14.23
CA MET A 107 3.10 -11.16 15.06
C MET A 107 3.78 -12.30 15.84
N GLY A 108 5.11 -12.41 15.77
CA GLY A 108 5.90 -13.34 16.59
C GLY A 108 5.41 -14.77 16.45
N ASP A 109 5.20 -15.42 17.60
CA ASP A 109 4.76 -16.82 17.67
C ASP A 109 3.35 -17.07 17.11
N LEU A 110 2.60 -16.00 16.80
CA LEU A 110 1.28 -16.12 16.18
C LEU A 110 1.37 -16.31 14.65
N HIS A 111 2.52 -16.09 14.03
CA HIS A 111 2.68 -16.27 12.58
C HIS A 111 2.23 -17.68 12.14
N GLY A 112 1.41 -17.75 11.09
CA GLY A 112 0.97 -19.01 10.51
C GLY A 112 -0.15 -19.72 11.27
N LEU A 113 -0.54 -19.24 12.45
CA LEU A 113 -1.68 -19.79 13.17
C LEU A 113 -3.00 -19.35 12.54
N ALA A 114 -3.97 -20.26 12.46
CA ALA A 114 -5.36 -19.87 12.26
C ALA A 114 -5.77 -18.96 13.43
N PHE A 115 -6.47 -17.86 13.13
CA PHE A 115 -6.81 -16.85 14.14
C PHE A 115 -7.52 -17.47 15.36
N ASP A 116 -8.46 -18.38 15.13
CA ASP A 116 -9.21 -19.01 16.21
C ASP A 116 -8.31 -19.91 17.09
N ASP A 117 -7.29 -20.53 16.50
CA ASP A 117 -6.29 -21.30 17.25
C ASP A 117 -5.35 -20.38 18.03
N ALA A 118 -4.95 -19.26 17.45
CA ALA A 118 -4.13 -18.26 18.14
C ALA A 118 -4.84 -17.73 19.38
N VAL A 119 -6.13 -17.38 19.26
CA VAL A 119 -6.95 -16.91 20.38
C VAL A 119 -7.09 -17.97 21.47
N ARG A 120 -7.28 -19.24 21.07
CA ARG A 120 -7.43 -20.36 22.01
C ARG A 120 -6.14 -20.67 22.76
N ARG A 121 -4.99 -20.58 22.09
CA ARG A 121 -3.68 -20.95 22.63
C ARG A 121 -3.07 -19.85 23.50
N ASN A 122 -3.31 -18.59 23.13
CA ASN A 122 -2.65 -17.44 23.77
C ASN A 122 -3.68 -16.37 24.23
N PRO A 123 -4.71 -16.74 25.02
CA PRO A 123 -5.79 -15.83 25.38
C PRO A 123 -5.31 -14.56 26.10
N GLU A 124 -4.23 -14.65 26.86
CA GLU A 124 -3.59 -13.52 27.58
C GLU A 124 -3.00 -12.47 26.63
N ILE A 125 -2.41 -12.92 25.51
CA ILE A 125 -1.97 -12.02 24.45
C ILE A 125 -3.19 -11.22 23.98
N PHE A 126 -4.27 -11.91 23.59
CA PHE A 126 -5.52 -11.34 23.08
C PHE A 126 -6.33 -10.51 24.09
N SER A 127 -6.23 -10.79 25.40
CA SER A 127 -6.94 -10.03 26.45
C SER A 127 -6.23 -8.74 26.86
N SER A 128 -4.89 -8.70 26.73
CA SER A 128 -4.06 -7.54 27.07
C SER A 128 -3.72 -6.68 25.85
N TYR A 129 -4.32 -6.97 24.70
CA TYR A 129 -3.92 -6.49 23.37
C TYR A 129 -3.90 -4.95 23.28
N SER A 130 -2.70 -4.37 23.44
CA SER A 130 -2.42 -3.08 22.87
C SER A 130 -2.20 -3.25 21.36
N ARG A 131 -2.90 -2.46 20.55
CA ARG A 131 -2.68 -2.41 19.09
C ARG A 131 -1.27 -1.90 18.72
N THR A 132 -0.48 -1.43 19.68
CA THR A 132 0.79 -0.70 19.44
C THR A 132 2.08 -1.45 19.81
N GLN A 133 2.02 -2.63 20.43
CA GLN A 133 3.22 -3.39 20.82
C GLN A 133 3.56 -4.47 19.79
N GLU A 134 4.79 -4.95 19.69
CA GLU A 134 5.10 -6.17 18.92
C GLU A 134 4.75 -7.43 19.75
N ILE A 135 4.49 -8.56 19.09
CA ILE A 135 4.30 -9.83 19.82
C ILE A 135 5.67 -10.49 20.02
N PRO A 136 6.05 -10.88 21.25
CA PRO A 136 7.31 -11.57 21.53
C PRO A 136 7.49 -12.84 20.69
N VAL A 137 8.76 -13.20 20.48
CA VAL A 137 9.18 -14.49 19.94
C VAL A 137 9.73 -15.30 21.11
N THR A 138 9.21 -16.50 21.35
CA THR A 138 9.72 -17.41 22.40
C THR A 138 10.76 -18.40 21.89
#